data_AF-A0A7W5C8V5-F1
#
_entry.id   AF-A0A7W5C8V5-F1
#
_cell.length_a   1.000
_cell.length_b   1.000
_cell.length_c   1.000
_cell.angle_alpha   90.00
_cell.angle_beta   90.00
_cell.angle_gamma   90.00
#
_symmetry.space_group_name_H-M   'P 1'
#
loop_
_entity.id
_entity.type
_entity.pdbx_description
1 polymer ?
#
loop_
_entity_poly.entity_id
_entity_poly.type
_entity_poly.pdbx_seq_one_letter_code
_entity_poly.pdbx_strand_id
1 'polypeptide(L)'
;MINSNLRKRIVWFINSEIERVLMNLKTGAVNKENALGSFNTLYQIASSTRDADSMVSLCEIIEKVRDSNHRTGLFHFTEYRKESYY
;
A
#
# COMPACT_ATOMS: atom_id res chain seq x y z
N MET A 1 0.61 9.36 -27.06
CA MET A 1 -0.74 9.30 -26.46
C MET A 1 -0.88 7.97 -25.74
N ILE A 2 -1.13 7.97 -24.43
CA ILE A 2 -1.46 6.73 -23.70
C ILE A 2 -2.83 6.28 -24.22
N ASN A 3 -2.94 5.03 -24.65
CA ASN A 3 -4.20 4.42 -25.07
C ASN A 3 -5.23 4.58 -23.93
N SER A 4 -6.42 5.12 -24.21
CA SER A 4 -7.44 5.38 -23.19
C SER A 4 -7.83 4.11 -22.41
N ASN A 5 -7.77 2.94 -23.04
CA ASN A 5 -7.99 1.64 -22.40
C ASN A 5 -6.86 1.28 -21.43
N LEU A 6 -5.61 1.64 -21.76
CA LEU A 6 -4.47 1.41 -20.87
C LEU A 6 -4.58 2.29 -19.62
N ARG A 7 -4.96 3.57 -19.77
CA ARG A 7 -5.18 4.46 -18.61
C ARG A 7 -6.23 3.90 -17.67
N LYS A 8 -7.39 3.46 -18.19
CA LYS A 8 -8.45 2.84 -17.37
C LYS A 8 -7.96 1.60 -16.62
N ARG A 9 -7.15 0.75 -17.26
CA ARG A 9 -6.56 -0.43 -16.61
C ARG A 9 -5.56 -0.06 -15.52
N ILE A 10 -4.77 0.99 -15.72
CA ILE A 10 -3.81 1.46 -14.71
C ILE A 10 -4.55 2.03 -13.50
N VAL A 11 -5.59 2.83 -13.70
CA VAL A 11 -6.44 3.33 -12.59
C VAL A 11 -7.08 2.16 -11.83
N TRP A 12 -7.64 1.19 -12.55
CA TRP A 12 -8.19 -0.02 -11.93
C TRP A 12 -7.13 -0.78 -11.12
N PHE A 13 -5.93 -0.93 -11.67
CA PHE A 13 -4.81 -1.60 -11.00
C PHE A 13 -4.41 -0.87 -9.72
N ILE A 14 -4.25 0.47 -9.77
CA ILE A 14 -3.91 1.29 -8.60
C ILE A 14 -4.95 1.09 -7.51
N ASN A 15 -6.24 1.18 -7.83
CA ASN A 15 -7.31 1.02 -6.84
C ASN A 15 -7.33 -0.38 -6.21
N SER A 16 -7.21 -1.42 -7.03
CA SER A 16 -7.16 -2.82 -6.56
C SER A 16 -5.95 -3.06 -5.64
N GLU A 17 -4.79 -2.49 -5.99
CA GLU A 17 -3.58 -2.62 -5.17
C GLU A 17 -3.65 -1.80 -3.88
N ILE A 18 -4.29 -0.62 -3.89
CA ILE A 18 -4.57 0.14 -2.66
C ILE A 18 -5.37 -0.72 -1.69
N GLU A 19 -6.47 -1.32 -2.16
CA GLU A 19 -7.32 -2.18 -1.33
C GLU A 19 -6.56 -3.39 -0.78
N ARG A 20 -5.77 -4.06 -1.63
CA ARG A 20 -4.94 -5.21 -1.23
C ARG A 20 -3.93 -4.84 -0.15
N VAL A 21 -3.22 -3.72 -0.32
CA VAL A 21 -2.20 -3.25 0.64
C VAL A 21 -2.86 -2.84 1.96
N LEU A 22 -3.98 -2.12 1.92
CA LEU A 22 -4.72 -1.75 3.13
C LEU A 22 -5.25 -2.96 3.88
N MET A 23 -5.77 -3.97 3.17
CA MET A 23 -6.22 -5.22 3.78
C MET A 23 -5.06 -5.97 4.42
N ASN A 24 -3.91 -6.06 3.74
CA ASN A 24 -2.72 -6.70 4.30
C ASN A 24 -2.14 -5.94 5.50
N LEU A 25 -2.24 -4.61 5.51
CA LEU A 25 -1.82 -3.79 6.64
C LEU A 25 -2.75 -4.04 7.84
N LYS A 26 -4.07 -4.13 7.59
CA LYS A 26 -5.08 -4.41 8.61
C LYS A 26 -4.93 -5.82 9.21
N THR A 27 -4.58 -6.81 8.41
CA THR A 27 -4.37 -8.20 8.88
C THR A 27 -2.99 -8.42 9.49
N GLY A 28 -2.09 -7.43 9.40
CA GLY A 28 -0.69 -7.56 9.84
C GLY A 28 0.18 -8.39 8.91
N ALA A 29 -0.32 -8.80 7.73
CA ALA A 29 0.45 -9.51 6.72
C ALA A 29 1.58 -8.63 6.13
N VAL A 30 1.41 -7.31 6.16
CA VAL A 30 2.49 -6.35 5.89
C VAL A 30 2.60 -5.34 7.02
N ASN A 31 3.82 -4.88 7.27
CA ASN A 31 4.07 -3.80 8.20
C ASN A 31 3.84 -2.42 7.54
N LYS A 32 3.82 -1.38 8.37
CA LYS A 32 3.65 0.00 7.94
C LYS A 32 4.68 0.46 6.91
N GLU A 33 5.95 0.10 7.06
CA GLU A 33 7.01 0.48 6.11
C GLU A 33 6.80 -0.15 4.72
N ASN A 34 6.46 -1.44 4.68
CA ASN A 34 6.14 -2.16 3.45
C ASN A 34 4.89 -1.60 2.77
N ALA A 35 3.87 -1.23 3.55
CA ALA A 35 2.67 -0.59 3.02
C ALA A 35 2.99 0.79 2.43
N LEU A 36 3.75 1.62 3.14
CA LEU A 36 4.20 2.94 2.65
C LEU A 36 5.07 2.82 1.38
N GLY A 37 5.97 1.85 1.33
CA GLY A 37 6.76 1.53 0.13
C GLY A 37 5.87 1.17 -1.05
N SER A 38 4.85 0.33 -0.83
CA SER A 38 3.88 -0.06 -1.86
C SER A 38 3.10 1.15 -2.37
N PHE A 39 2.58 2.01 -1.49
CA PHE A 39 1.86 3.22 -1.88
C PHE A 39 2.75 4.22 -2.64
N ASN A 40 4.03 4.35 -2.27
CA ASN A 40 4.98 5.17 -3.02
C ASN A 40 5.21 4.65 -4.45
N THR A 41 5.28 3.33 -4.65
CA THR A 41 5.34 2.75 -5.99
C THR A 41 4.07 3.03 -6.79
N LEU A 42 2.89 2.88 -6.19
CA LEU A 42 1.63 3.23 -6.86
C LEU A 42 1.58 4.71 -7.22
N TYR A 43 2.10 5.59 -6.36
CA TYR A 43 2.19 7.01 -6.63
C TYR A 43 3.10 7.31 -7.82
N GLN A 44 4.25 6.63 -7.94
CA GLN A 44 5.12 6.75 -9.10
C GLN A 44 4.45 6.31 -10.40
N ILE A 45 3.63 5.25 -10.35
CA ILE A 45 2.83 4.79 -11.51
C ILE A 45 1.77 5.83 -11.88
N ALA A 46 1.05 6.37 -10.90
CA ALA A 46 0.07 7.44 -11.11
C ALA A 46 0.73 8.70 -11.71
N SER A 47 1.89 9.10 -11.17
CA SER A 47 2.70 10.21 -11.69
C SER A 47 3.17 9.98 -13.12
N SER A 48 3.68 8.79 -13.43
CA SER A 48 4.12 8.39 -14.77
C SER A 48 3.00 8.42 -15.80
N THR A 49 1.76 8.20 -15.35
CA THR A 49 0.55 8.26 -16.18
C THR A 49 -0.18 9.60 -16.13
N ARG A 50 0.36 10.58 -15.38
CA ARG A 50 -0.21 11.91 -15.17
C ARG A 50 -1.63 11.86 -14.61
N ASP A 51 -1.90 10.89 -13.73
CA ASP A 51 -3.21 10.72 -13.12
C ASP A 51 -3.28 11.44 -11.78
N ALA A 52 -3.61 12.73 -11.82
CA ALA A 52 -3.60 13.61 -10.65
C ALA A 52 -4.56 13.15 -9.55
N ASP A 53 -5.74 12.63 -9.90
CA ASP A 53 -6.73 12.16 -8.92
C ASP A 53 -6.19 11.01 -8.08
N SER A 54 -5.56 10.01 -8.73
CA SER A 54 -4.90 8.91 -8.04
C SER A 54 -3.72 9.38 -7.20
N MET A 55 -2.95 10.36 -7.67
CA MET A 55 -1.83 10.93 -6.92
C MET A 55 -2.30 11.59 -5.61
N VAL A 56 -3.36 12.42 -5.66
CA VAL A 56 -3.92 13.08 -4.48
C VAL A 56 -4.44 12.04 -3.48
N SER A 57 -5.22 11.08 -3.95
CA SER A 57 -5.74 9.99 -3.12
C SER A 57 -4.63 9.20 -2.41
N LEU A 58 -3.57 8.85 -3.15
CA LEU A 58 -2.42 8.14 -2.59
C LEU A 58 -1.67 8.98 -1.55
N CYS A 59 -1.50 10.29 -1.76
CA CYS A 59 -0.90 11.17 -0.75
C CYS A 59 -1.70 11.16 0.56
N GLU A 60 -3.03 11.30 0.49
CA GLU A 60 -3.89 11.26 1.67
C GLU A 60 -3.81 9.90 2.40
N ILE A 61 -3.75 8.80 1.65
CA ILE A 61 -3.59 7.45 2.23
C ILE A 61 -2.23 7.33 2.90
N ILE A 62 -1.15 7.79 2.26
CA ILE A 62 0.21 7.77 2.81
C ILE A 62 0.27 8.54 4.12
N GLU A 63 -0.34 9.72 4.20
CA GLU A 63 -0.40 10.51 5.44
C GLU A 63 -1.17 9.77 6.54
N LYS A 64 -2.37 9.27 6.24
CA LYS A 64 -3.18 8.50 7.20
C LYS A 64 -2.43 7.26 7.72
N VAL A 65 -1.74 6.53 6.84
CA VAL A 65 -0.96 5.35 7.23
C VAL A 65 0.27 5.75 8.03
N ARG A 66 0.94 6.85 7.66
CA ARG A 66 2.08 7.42 8.41
C ARG A 66 1.69 7.84 9.82
N ASP A 67 0.48 8.35 10.03
CA ASP A 67 0.00 8.74 11.35
C ASP A 67 -0.63 7.56 12.11
N SER A 68 -0.90 6.45 11.44
CA SER A 68 -1.51 5.27 12.06
C SER A 68 -0.55 4.53 12.99
N ASN A 69 -1.13 3.93 14.04
CA ASN A 69 -0.43 3.10 15.02
C ASN A 69 -0.19 1.66 14.55
N HIS A 70 -0.21 1.38 13.24
CA HIS A 70 0.21 0.09 12.71
C HIS A 70 1.70 -0.11 13.00
N ARG A 71 2.01 -0.68 14.16
CA ARG A 71 3.36 -1.06 14.55
C ARG A 71 3.84 -2.16 13.62
N THR A 72 5.14 -2.13 13.36
CA THR A 72 5.90 -3.09 12.57
C THR A 72 5.32 -4.51 12.69
N GLY A 73 4.53 -4.92 11.68
CA GLY A 73 3.81 -6.20 11.58
C GLY A 73 4.70 -7.45 11.53
N LEU A 74 5.89 -7.41 12.12
CA LEU A 74 6.76 -8.56 12.29
C LEU A 74 7.33 -8.71 13.70
N PHE A 75 7.33 -7.70 14.57
CA PHE A 75 7.89 -7.91 15.92
C PHE A 75 7.05 -8.90 16.75
N HIS A 76 5.74 -8.98 16.52
CA HIS A 76 4.86 -9.93 17.22
C HIS A 76 4.68 -11.29 16.53
N PHE A 77 4.92 -11.45 15.23
CA PHE A 77 4.75 -12.75 14.56
C PHE A 77 6.00 -13.64 14.60
N THR A 78 7.20 -13.06 14.66
CA THR A 78 8.45 -13.83 14.67
C THR A 78 9.02 -14.11 16.07
N GLU A 79 8.78 -13.25 17.07
CA GLU A 79 9.23 -13.54 18.45
C GLU A 79 8.30 -14.51 19.19
N TYR A 80 6.97 -14.38 19.08
CA TYR A 80 6.04 -15.32 19.73
C TYR A 80 6.10 -16.74 19.15
N ARG A 81 6.58 -16.92 17.92
CA ARG A 81 6.81 -18.26 17.36
C ARG A 81 8.05 -18.95 17.92
N LYS A 82 9.00 -18.21 18.53
CA LYS A 82 10.15 -18.81 19.22
C LYS A 82 9.78 -19.36 20.60
N GLU A 83 8.69 -18.93 21.21
CA GLU A 83 8.23 -19.40 22.53
C GLU A 83 7.17 -20.52 22.47
N SER A 84 6.89 -21.11 21.29
CA SER A 84 5.87 -22.16 21.16
C SER A 84 6.33 -23.37 20.34
N TYR A 85 7.58 -23.78 20.53
CA TYR A 85 8.01 -25.14 20.21
C TYR A 85 8.77 -25.73 21.40
N TYR A 86 8.02 -26.50 22.20
CA TYR A 86 8.44 -27.48 23.21
C TYR A 86 9.28 -27.00 24.40
#